data_AF-A0A109L051-F1
#
_entry.id   AF-A0A109L051-F1
#
_cell.length_a   1.000
_cell.length_b   1.000
_cell.length_c   1.000
_cell.angle_alpha   90.00
_cell.angle_beta   90.00
_cell.angle_gamma   90.00
#
_symmetry.space_group_name_H-M   'P 1'
#
loop_
_entity.id
_entity.type
_entity.pdbx_description
1 polymer ?
#
loop_
_entity_poly.entity_id
_entity_poly.type
_entity_poly.pdbx_seq_one_letter_code
_entity_poly.pdbx_strand_id
1 'polypeptide(L)' 'MNAMETKYDTLVVEGMNNEVPRVIGELRVAAWSSGHALDEKLEMEDFIRELSYGDVEDPQQVAIELMERQKWA' A
#
# COMPACT_ATOMS: atom_id res chain seq x y z
N MET A 1 21.11 5.51 26.27
CA MET A 1 21.03 6.27 25.01
C MET A 1 19.66 5.96 24.42
N ASN A 2 18.76 6.94 24.37
CA ASN A 2 17.52 6.77 23.62
C ASN A 2 17.89 6.74 22.14
N ALA A 3 17.53 5.68 21.43
CA ALA A 3 17.63 5.67 19.98
C ALA A 3 16.74 6.82 19.47
N MET A 4 17.34 7.79 18.78
CA MET A 4 16.54 8.80 18.08
C MET A 4 15.73 8.04 17.03
N GLU A 5 14.41 8.00 17.18
CA GLU A 5 13.52 7.47 16.16
C GLU A 5 13.72 8.29 14.89
N THR A 6 14.15 7.62 13.83
CA THR A 6 14.26 8.25 12.51
C THR A 6 12.84 8.42 11.97
N LYS A 7 12.41 9.65 11.75
CA LYS A 7 11.11 9.97 11.15
C LYS A 7 11.20 9.83 9.63
N TYR A 8 10.18 9.24 9.03
CA TYR A 8 10.03 9.11 7.58
C TYR A 8 8.72 9.75 7.13
N ASP A 9 8.74 10.43 5.98
CA ASP A 9 7.56 10.97 5.32
C ASP A 9 7.24 10.13 4.07
N THR A 10 5.95 9.99 3.74
CA THR A 10 5.48 9.24 2.57
C THR A 10 5.06 10.21 1.46
N LEU A 11 5.56 9.97 0.23
CA LEU A 11 5.25 10.74 -0.95
C LEU A 11 4.49 9.88 -1.96
N VAL A 12 3.44 10.44 -2.57
CA VAL A 12 2.72 9.85 -3.70
C VAL A 12 3.01 10.71 -4.93
N VAL A 13 3.50 10.08 -6.00
CA VAL A 13 3.97 10.77 -7.21
C VAL A 13 3.28 10.16 -8.42
N GLU A 14 2.71 11.00 -9.28
CA GLU A 14 2.03 10.58 -10.52
C GLU A 14 3.02 10.56 -11.71
N GLY A 15 2.86 9.59 -12.62
CA GLY A 15 3.60 9.55 -13.88
C GLY A 15 5.09 9.21 -13.77
N MET A 16 5.49 8.60 -12.66
CA MET A 16 6.87 8.23 -12.41
C MET A 16 7.23 6.94 -13.18
N ASN A 17 8.28 7.02 -14.00
CA ASN A 17 8.78 5.87 -14.75
C ASN A 17 9.50 4.84 -13.83
N ASN A 18 10.02 3.76 -14.41
CA ASN A 18 10.75 2.70 -13.67
C ASN A 18 12.06 3.17 -13.02
N GLU A 19 12.49 4.41 -13.22
CA GLU A 19 13.70 4.96 -12.60
C GLU A 19 13.36 5.70 -11.31
N VAL A 20 13.71 5.09 -10.17
CA VAL A 20 13.54 5.69 -8.85
C VAL A 20 14.77 6.56 -8.50
N PRO A 21 14.61 7.86 -8.27
CA PRO A 21 15.70 8.76 -7.90
C PRO A 21 16.17 8.44 -6.48
N ARG A 22 17.48 8.65 -6.24
CA ARG A 22 18.04 8.50 -4.88
C ARG A 22 17.73 9.69 -3.97
N VAL A 23 17.34 10.83 -4.54
CA VAL A 23 17.10 12.11 -3.85
C VAL A 23 15.90 12.83 -4.46
N ILE A 24 15.03 13.40 -3.61
CA ILE A 24 13.91 14.28 -4.01
C ILE A 24 13.91 15.51 -3.09
N GLY A 25 13.99 16.71 -3.65
CA GLY A 25 13.94 17.96 -2.86
C GLY A 25 14.95 17.99 -1.70
N GLU A 26 16.19 17.56 -1.96
CA GLU A 26 17.28 17.41 -0.98
C GLU A 26 17.12 16.27 0.03
N LEU A 27 15.99 15.55 0.04
CA LEU A 27 15.75 14.40 0.90
C LEU A 27 16.21 13.10 0.24
N ARG A 28 16.82 12.20 1.02
CA ARG A 28 17.20 10.85 0.58
C ARG A 28 15.96 9.97 0.48
N VAL A 29 15.79 9.27 -0.65
CA VAL A 29 14.81 8.20 -0.76
C VAL A 29 15.29 6.99 0.03
N ALA A 30 14.62 6.71 1.17
CA ALA A 30 14.96 5.61 2.06
C ALA A 30 14.27 4.29 1.67
N ALA A 31 13.07 4.38 1.08
CA ALA A 31 12.27 3.25 0.60
C ALA A 31 11.37 3.72 -0.55
N TRP A 32 11.00 2.81 -1.44
CA TRP A 32 10.07 3.04 -2.55
C TRP A 32 9.23 1.78 -2.80
N SER A 33 7.99 1.98 -3.21
CA SER A 33 7.12 0.94 -3.75
C SER A 33 6.45 1.45 -5.02
N SER A 34 6.35 0.61 -6.04
CA SER A 34 5.56 0.88 -7.24
C SER A 34 4.14 0.35 -7.04
N GLY A 35 3.14 1.21 -7.21
CA GLY A 35 1.73 0.82 -7.06
C GLY A 35 0.81 2.03 -7.01
N HIS A 36 -0.48 1.81 -7.22
CA HIS A 36 -1.49 2.83 -7.01
C HIS A 36 -1.88 2.83 -5.53
N ALA A 37 -1.14 3.58 -4.70
CA ALA A 37 -1.42 3.66 -3.26
C ALA A 37 -2.84 4.12 -2.91
N LEU A 38 -3.57 4.70 -3.88
CA LEU A 38 -4.97 5.07 -3.76
C LEU A 38 -5.92 3.94 -4.24
N ASP A 39 -5.60 3.22 -5.31
CA ASP A 39 -6.48 2.16 -5.82
C ASP A 39 -6.42 0.92 -4.93
N GLU A 40 -5.26 0.62 -4.32
CA GLU A 40 -5.11 -0.46 -3.34
C GLU A 40 -6.03 -0.26 -2.11
N LYS A 41 -6.34 1.00 -1.77
CA LYS A 41 -7.29 1.30 -0.69
C LYS A 41 -8.74 1.09 -1.10
N LEU A 42 -9.07 1.31 -2.37
CA LEU A 42 -10.44 1.09 -2.87
C LEU A 42 -10.80 -0.39 -2.82
N GLU A 43 -9.92 -1.29 -3.25
CA GLU A 43 -10.19 -2.73 -3.18
C GLU A 43 -10.29 -3.24 -1.73
N MET A 44 -9.48 -2.70 -0.82
CA MET A 44 -9.60 -3.00 0.61
C MET A 44 -10.92 -2.47 1.20
N GLU A 45 -11.31 -1.25 0.84
CA GLU A 45 -12.56 -0.64 1.30
C GLU A 45 -13.79 -1.42 0.79
N ASP A 46 -13.78 -1.84 -0.47
CA ASP A 46 -14.84 -2.65 -1.07
C ASP A 46 -14.95 -4.01 -0.40
N PHE A 47 -13.82 -4.69 -0.14
CA PHE A 47 -13.80 -5.93 0.63
C PHE A 47 -14.38 -5.76 2.05
N ILE A 48 -14.00 -4.70 2.76
CA ILE A 48 -14.55 -4.41 4.09
C ILE A 48 -16.06 -4.18 4.02
N ARG A 49 -16.55 -3.50 2.97
CA ARG A 49 -17.99 -3.28 2.75
C ARG A 49 -18.73 -4.60 2.54
N GLU A 50 -18.25 -5.45 1.63
CA GLU A 50 -18.86 -6.76 1.34
C GLU A 50 -18.93 -7.64 2.60
N LEU A 51 -17.84 -7.69 3.38
CA LEU A 51 -17.82 -8.38 4.68
C LEU A 51 -18.86 -7.81 5.65
N SER A 52 -18.97 -6.48 5.74
CA SER A 52 -19.88 -5.83 6.67
C SER A 52 -21.36 -6.06 6.33
N TYR A 53 -21.68 -6.24 5.06
CA TYR A 53 -23.04 -6.54 4.60
C TYR A 53 -23.37 -8.03 4.65
N GLY A 54 -22.38 -8.90 4.89
CA GLY A 54 -22.58 -10.35 4.91
C GLY A 54 -22.73 -10.95 3.51
N ASP A 55 -22.30 -10.22 2.48
CA ASP A 55 -22.37 -10.63 1.07
C ASP A 55 -21.21 -11.57 0.68
N VAL A 56 -20.60 -12.25 1.66
CA VAL A 56 -19.45 -13.15 1.46
C VAL A 56 -19.73 -14.48 2.15
N GLU A 57 -19.83 -15.58 1.38
CA GLU A 57 -20.03 -16.94 1.90
C GLU A 57 -18.79 -17.47 2.65
N ASP A 58 -17.58 -17.20 2.13
CA ASP A 58 -16.31 -17.57 2.76
C ASP A 58 -15.34 -16.36 2.85
N PRO A 59 -15.41 -15.60 3.96
CA PRO A 59 -14.53 -14.47 4.23
C PRO A 59 -13.03 -14.79 4.18
N GLN A 60 -12.63 -16.02 4.54
CA GLN A 60 -11.22 -16.40 4.56
C GLN A 60 -10.68 -16.58 3.16
N GLN A 61 -11.43 -17.27 2.30
CA GLN A 61 -11.04 -17.46 0.91
C GLN A 61 -10.94 -16.12 0.17
N VAL A 62 -11.92 -15.23 0.33
CA VAL A 62 -11.89 -13.90 -0.32
C VAL A 62 -10.74 -13.03 0.20
N ALA A 63 -10.41 -13.13 1.49
CA ALA A 63 -9.23 -12.45 2.05
C ALA A 63 -7.93 -12.97 1.42
N ILE A 64 -7.78 -14.29 1.24
CA ILE A 64 -6.61 -14.89 0.59
C ILE A 64 -6.50 -14.39 -0.85
N GLU A 65 -7.60 -14.40 -1.61
CA GLU A 65 -7.63 -13.92 -3.00
C GLU A 65 -7.32 -12.42 -3.11
N LEU A 66 -7.76 -11.60 -2.16
CA LEU A 66 -7.38 -10.19 -2.08
C LEU A 66 -5.88 -10.05 -1.80
N MET A 67 -5.34 -10.77 -0.81
CA MET A 67 -3.92 -10.72 -0.48
C MET A 67 -3.03 -11.20 -1.63
N GLU A 68 -3.43 -12.23 -2.38
CA GLU A 68 -2.71 -12.70 -3.57
C GLU A 68 -2.74 -11.68 -4.70
N ARG A 69 -3.91 -11.09 -5.00
CA ARG A 69 -4.05 -10.02 -6.03
C ARG A 69 -3.20 -8.79 -5.70
N GLN A 70 -3.20 -8.41 -4.43
CA GLN A 70 -2.46 -7.25 -3.91
C GLN A 70 -0.98 -7.54 -3.61
N LYS A 71 -0.53 -8.80 -3.78
CA LYS A 71 0.83 -9.25 -3.46
C LYS A 71 1.24 -8.92 -2.02
N TRP A 72 0.29 -9.04 -1.09
CA TRP A 72 0.52 -8.92 0.35
C TRP A 72 0.91 -10.27 1.00
N ALA A 73 0.70 -11.38 0.28
CA ALA A 73 1.05 -12.74 0.70
C ALA A 73 2.50 -13.13 0.34
#